data_AF-A0A2N8HF29-F1
#
_entry.id   AF-A0A2N8HF29-F1
#
_cell.length_a   1.000
_cell.length_b   1.000
_cell.length_c   1.000
_cell.angle_alpha   90.00
_cell.angle_beta   90.00
_cell.angle_gamma   90.00
#
_symmetry.space_group_name_H-M   'P 1'
#
loop_
_entity.id
_entity.type
_entity.pdbx_description
1 polymer ?
#
loop_
_entity_poly.entity_id
_entity_poly.type
_entity_poly.pdbx_seq_one_letter_code
_entity_poly.pdbx_strand_id
1 'polypeptide(L)'
;MDKEPPPSGEETPGSEQEEKPGDGKEKEKEPEYVLELPDDLEITDDFKNILKDQAKGSGLDGKAAGKYVSGVIKAMEEAERVNMAKDTKQLREDWGRNFNANMDAVKSFAFKLRSKSGLTPEDMGPLQSPKGYRLLFALSQLVGEDTFVGGKTEQINDPQKEAHRMLTDPTHKYYEAMRDQTNPLFLEANRIYNNLVSTAP
;
A
#
# COMPACT_ATOMS: atom_id res chain seq x y z
N MET A 1 59.65 57.04 -38.85
CA MET A 1 58.46 56.34 -38.32
C MET A 1 58.97 55.04 -37.74
N ASP A 2 58.68 54.94 -36.45
CA ASP A 2 59.11 54.08 -35.34
C ASP A 2 60.17 52.97 -35.50
N LYS A 3 61.08 52.98 -34.51
CA LYS A 3 62.35 52.25 -34.39
C LYS A 3 62.18 50.76 -34.01
N GLU A 4 62.91 49.92 -34.74
CA GLU A 4 63.75 48.77 -34.34
C GLU A 4 64.19 48.62 -32.84
N PRO A 5 64.75 47.47 -32.39
CA PRO A 5 64.24 46.09 -32.29
C PRO A 5 64.57 45.47 -30.87
N PRO A 6 65.10 44.23 -30.69
CA PRO A 6 64.52 42.98 -30.11
C PRO A 6 65.17 42.61 -28.73
N PRO A 7 65.46 41.34 -28.32
CA PRO A 7 64.76 40.03 -28.28
C PRO A 7 64.68 39.40 -26.85
N SER A 8 64.02 38.23 -26.74
CA SER A 8 64.29 37.04 -25.89
C SER A 8 64.79 37.16 -24.44
N GLY A 9 64.12 36.47 -23.49
CA GLY A 9 64.68 36.16 -22.18
C GLY A 9 63.79 35.29 -21.28
N GLU A 10 64.32 34.15 -20.86
CA GLU A 10 63.76 33.13 -19.95
C GLU A 10 63.69 33.57 -18.46
N GLU A 11 62.76 32.94 -17.73
CA GLU A 11 62.80 32.46 -16.33
C GLU A 11 63.06 33.37 -15.09
N THR A 12 62.01 33.43 -14.24
CA THR A 12 62.01 33.28 -12.74
C THR A 12 62.47 34.47 -11.84
N PRO A 13 62.41 34.36 -10.48
CA PRO A 13 61.30 34.76 -9.61
C PRO A 13 61.70 35.75 -8.49
N GLY A 14 60.72 36.24 -7.71
CA GLY A 14 60.91 37.14 -6.55
C GLY A 14 60.32 38.52 -6.83
N SER A 15 59.56 39.18 -5.95
CA SER A 15 59.82 39.36 -4.53
C SER A 15 58.53 39.86 -3.86
N GLU A 16 58.43 39.61 -2.56
CA GLU A 16 57.35 40.02 -1.66
C GLU A 16 56.85 41.45 -1.88
N GLN A 17 55.53 41.63 -1.91
CA GLN A 17 54.93 42.91 -1.60
C GLN A 17 53.80 42.71 -0.59
N GLU A 18 54.15 43.11 0.64
CA GLU A 18 53.39 43.25 1.87
C GLU A 18 51.86 43.35 1.73
N GLU A 19 51.18 42.48 2.48
CA GLU A 19 49.76 42.62 2.82
C GLU A 19 49.52 43.97 3.51
N LYS A 20 48.80 44.87 2.83
CA LYS A 20 48.07 45.94 3.52
C LYS A 20 46.69 45.42 3.94
N PRO A 21 46.25 45.68 5.18
CA PRO A 21 45.01 45.14 5.74
C PRO A 21 43.81 45.85 5.10
N GLY A 22 43.28 45.23 4.05
CA GLY A 22 42.08 45.66 3.35
C GLY A 22 40.87 44.90 3.85
N ASP A 23 40.19 45.51 4.82
CA ASP A 23 38.77 45.39 5.15
C ASP A 23 38.17 44.00 4.94
N GLY A 24 38.12 43.22 6.03
CA GLY A 24 37.36 42.00 6.10
C GLY A 24 35.88 42.30 5.85
N LYS A 25 35.47 42.28 4.58
CA LYS A 25 34.11 41.87 4.24
C LYS A 25 34.00 40.45 4.75
N GLU A 26 33.50 40.30 5.97
CA GLU A 26 32.77 39.11 6.36
C GLU A 26 31.95 38.73 5.13
N LYS A 27 32.22 37.55 4.55
CA LYS A 27 31.30 36.98 3.58
C LYS A 27 29.96 37.01 4.31
N GLU A 28 29.05 37.89 3.89
CA GLU A 28 27.68 37.90 4.38
C GLU A 28 27.26 36.43 4.36
N LYS A 29 27.05 35.85 5.54
CA LYS A 29 26.60 34.46 5.63
C LYS A 29 25.34 34.42 4.79
N GLU A 30 25.42 33.77 3.64
CA GLU A 30 24.25 33.57 2.79
C GLU A 30 23.13 33.07 3.72
N PRO A 31 21.95 33.71 3.69
CA PRO A 31 20.86 33.34 4.58
C PRO A 31 20.64 31.84 4.45
N GLU A 32 20.52 31.16 5.60
CA GLU A 32 20.32 29.72 5.61
C GLU A 32 19.08 29.40 4.78
N TYR A 33 19.25 28.56 3.75
CA TYR A 33 18.14 28.13 2.91
C TYR A 33 17.16 27.32 3.77
N VAL A 34 15.90 27.74 3.84
CA VAL A 34 14.84 27.06 4.58
C VAL A 34 13.78 26.62 3.58
N LEU A 35 13.47 25.32 3.54
CA LEU A 35 12.37 24.78 2.75
C LEU A 35 11.07 24.88 3.58
N GLU A 36 10.10 25.66 3.11
CA GLU A 36 8.81 25.84 3.82
C GLU A 36 7.83 24.73 3.45
N LEU A 37 7.83 23.64 4.20
CA LEU A 37 6.85 22.56 4.04
C LEU A 37 5.67 22.73 5.01
N PRO A 38 4.47 22.22 4.66
CA PRO A 38 3.34 22.17 5.60
C PRO A 38 3.68 21.39 6.87
N ASP A 39 3.20 21.88 8.03
CA ASP A 39 3.47 21.26 9.34
C ASP A 39 2.83 19.87 9.50
N ASP A 40 1.77 19.59 8.75
CA ASP A 40 1.04 18.32 8.71
C ASP A 40 1.69 17.27 7.79
N LEU A 41 2.77 17.64 7.08
CA LEU A 41 3.45 16.72 6.19
C LEU A 41 4.39 15.79 6.96
N GLU A 42 3.98 14.54 7.11
CA GLU A 42 4.80 13.47 7.68
C GLU A 42 5.82 12.94 6.66
N ILE A 43 7.04 13.44 6.73
CA ILE A 43 8.18 12.92 5.97
C ILE A 43 9.43 12.85 6.86
N THR A 44 10.32 11.92 6.53
CA THR A 44 11.59 11.76 7.24
C THR A 44 12.48 12.97 7.07
N ASP A 45 13.36 13.21 8.05
CA ASP A 45 14.33 14.29 7.97
C ASP A 45 15.30 14.10 6.80
N ASP A 46 15.66 12.86 6.47
CA ASP A 46 16.48 12.55 5.29
C ASP A 46 15.78 12.98 3.99
N PHE A 47 14.48 12.73 3.86
CA PHE A 47 13.72 13.16 2.70
C PHE A 47 13.60 14.69 2.63
N LYS A 48 13.40 15.36 3.78
CA LYS A 48 13.43 16.83 3.87
C LYS A 48 14.77 17.39 3.38
N ASN A 49 15.88 16.78 3.79
CA ASN A 49 17.23 17.21 3.38
C ASN A 49 17.45 17.03 1.87
N ILE A 50 17.02 15.90 1.28
CA ILE A 50 17.08 15.68 -0.17
C ILE A 50 16.28 16.75 -0.93
N LEU A 51 15.04 17.01 -0.50
CA LEU A 51 14.20 18.04 -1.11
C LEU A 51 14.84 19.43 -1.01
N LYS A 52 15.45 19.74 0.14
CA LYS A 52 16.15 20.99 0.40
C LYS A 52 17.34 21.16 -0.56
N ASP A 53 18.20 20.15 -0.67
CA ASP A 53 19.38 20.18 -1.55
C ASP A 53 19.00 20.28 -3.02
N GLN A 54 17.98 19.54 -3.45
CA GLN A 54 17.50 19.56 -4.83
C GLN A 54 16.84 20.90 -5.19
N ALA A 55 16.06 21.47 -4.28
CA ALA A 55 15.44 22.78 -4.48
C ALA A 55 16.49 23.90 -4.54
N LYS A 56 17.48 23.87 -3.64
CA LYS A 56 18.60 24.81 -3.64
C LYS A 56 19.43 24.69 -4.92
N GLY A 57 19.76 23.47 -5.35
CA GLY A 57 20.51 23.21 -6.59
C GLY A 57 19.77 23.61 -7.86
N SER A 58 18.43 23.70 -7.81
CA SER A 58 17.58 24.14 -8.91
C SER A 58 17.33 25.66 -8.91
N GLY A 59 17.86 26.39 -7.93
CA GLY A 59 17.68 27.84 -7.81
C GLY A 59 16.25 28.26 -7.43
N LEU A 60 15.44 27.36 -6.88
CA LEU A 60 14.12 27.69 -6.38
C LEU A 60 14.25 28.33 -5.00
N ASP A 61 13.45 29.37 -4.72
CA ASP A 61 13.32 29.86 -3.35
C ASP A 61 12.56 28.84 -2.49
N GLY A 62 12.86 28.83 -1.19
CA GLY A 62 12.33 27.85 -0.24
C GLY A 62 10.81 27.78 -0.17
N LYS A 63 10.12 28.89 -0.44
CA LYS A 63 8.66 28.99 -0.42
C LYS A 63 8.05 28.48 -1.71
N ALA A 64 8.61 28.82 -2.87
CA ALA A 64 8.19 28.27 -4.16
C ALA A 64 8.41 26.76 -4.22
N ALA A 65 9.57 26.28 -3.73
CA ALA A 65 9.88 24.86 -3.62
C ALA A 65 8.88 24.15 -2.69
N GLY A 66 8.60 24.73 -1.52
CA GLY A 66 7.61 24.23 -0.58
C GLY A 66 6.20 24.09 -1.18
N LYS A 67 5.74 25.13 -1.88
CA LYS A 67 4.44 25.11 -2.58
C LYS A 67 4.39 24.07 -3.69
N TYR A 68 5.47 23.91 -4.46
CA TYR A 68 5.57 22.89 -5.50
C TYR A 68 5.47 21.48 -4.92
N VAL A 69 6.28 21.18 -3.89
CA VAL A 69 6.29 19.88 -3.20
C VAL A 69 4.90 19.58 -2.62
N SER A 70 4.28 20.53 -1.91
CA SER A 70 2.93 20.36 -1.37
C SER A 70 1.89 20.10 -2.47
N GLY A 71 1.99 20.79 -3.61
CA GLY A 71 1.09 20.58 -4.75
C GLY A 71 1.23 19.18 -5.38
N VAL A 72 2.47 18.70 -5.53
CA VAL A 72 2.76 17.35 -6.04
C VAL A 72 2.22 16.29 -5.09
N ILE A 73 2.43 16.44 -3.78
CA ILE A 73 1.93 15.50 -2.77
C ILE A 73 0.41 15.44 -2.80
N LYS A 74 -0.28 16.58 -2.81
CA LYS A 74 -1.75 16.62 -2.95
C LYS A 74 -2.25 15.96 -4.23
N ALA A 75 -1.54 16.16 -5.34
CA ALA A 75 -1.89 15.51 -6.60
C ALA A 75 -1.69 13.99 -6.54
N MET A 76 -0.64 13.52 -5.85
CA MET A 76 -0.38 12.10 -5.61
C MET A 76 -1.45 11.48 -4.70
N GLU A 77 -1.81 12.13 -3.60
CA GLU A 77 -2.88 11.71 -2.68
C GLU A 77 -4.23 11.61 -3.41
N GLU A 78 -4.56 12.61 -4.24
CA GLU A 78 -5.78 12.60 -5.04
C GLU A 78 -5.77 11.46 -6.06
N ALA A 79 -4.64 11.26 -6.75
CA ALA A 79 -4.48 10.15 -7.69
C ALA A 79 -4.61 8.78 -6.99
N GLU A 80 -4.03 8.64 -5.79
CA GLU A 80 -4.18 7.45 -4.97
C GLU A 80 -5.64 7.23 -4.57
N ARG A 81 -6.34 8.27 -4.10
CA ARG A 81 -7.76 8.22 -3.76
C ARG A 81 -8.63 7.77 -4.94
N VAL A 82 -8.39 8.34 -6.12
CA VAL A 82 -9.11 7.97 -7.35
C VAL A 82 -8.84 6.50 -7.72
N ASN A 83 -7.58 6.06 -7.63
CA ASN A 83 -7.20 4.68 -7.88
C ASN A 83 -7.83 3.71 -6.85
N MET A 84 -7.82 4.06 -5.57
CA MET A 84 -8.49 3.28 -4.52
C MET A 84 -9.99 3.18 -4.76
N ALA A 85 -10.65 4.27 -5.16
CA ALA A 85 -12.07 4.26 -5.47
C ALA A 85 -12.38 3.36 -6.69
N LYS A 86 -11.55 3.43 -7.74
CA LYS A 86 -11.64 2.56 -8.92
C LYS A 86 -11.45 1.10 -8.55
N ASP A 87 -10.40 0.78 -7.82
CA ASP A 87 -10.07 -0.60 -7.43
C ASP A 87 -11.13 -1.16 -6.46
N THR A 88 -11.68 -0.33 -5.57
CA THR A 88 -12.81 -0.71 -4.69
C THR A 88 -14.07 -0.99 -5.49
N LYS A 89 -14.38 -0.16 -6.49
CA LYS A 89 -15.51 -0.40 -7.39
C LYS A 89 -15.34 -1.72 -8.13
N GLN A 90 -14.15 -1.99 -8.65
CA GLN A 90 -13.85 -3.25 -9.31
C GLN A 90 -13.97 -4.45 -8.36
N LEU A 91 -13.51 -4.32 -7.11
CA LEU A 91 -13.67 -5.36 -6.09
C LEU A 91 -15.15 -5.65 -5.79
N ARG A 92 -15.99 -4.61 -5.75
CA ARG A 92 -17.45 -4.76 -5.60
C ARG A 92 -18.10 -5.43 -6.80
N GLU A 93 -17.65 -5.12 -8.01
CA GLU A 93 -18.13 -5.76 -9.24
C GLU A 93 -17.74 -7.24 -9.26
N ASP A 94 -16.49 -7.56 -8.95
CA ASP A 94 -15.95 -8.92 -8.96
C ASP A 94 -16.59 -9.81 -7.88
N TRP A 95 -16.82 -9.27 -6.68
CA TRP A 95 -17.40 -10.03 -5.58
C TRP A 95 -18.94 -9.97 -5.54
N GLY A 96 -19.54 -9.00 -6.21
CA GLY A 96 -20.99 -8.83 -6.33
C GLY A 96 -21.70 -8.88 -4.97
N ARG A 97 -22.73 -9.73 -4.86
CA ARG A 97 -23.54 -9.90 -3.63
C ARG A 97 -22.72 -10.40 -2.43
N ASN A 98 -21.57 -11.03 -2.67
CA ASN A 98 -20.72 -11.60 -1.62
C ASN A 98 -19.69 -10.58 -1.11
N PHE A 99 -19.68 -9.35 -1.62
CA PHE A 99 -18.67 -8.35 -1.26
C PHE A 99 -18.49 -8.17 0.25
N ASN A 100 -19.58 -8.02 0.99
CA ASN A 100 -19.51 -7.82 2.45
C ASN A 100 -18.99 -9.08 3.16
N ALA A 101 -19.49 -10.27 2.81
CA ALA A 101 -19.04 -11.53 3.38
C ALA A 101 -17.55 -11.78 3.12
N ASN A 102 -17.08 -11.50 1.90
CA ASN A 102 -15.67 -11.61 1.54
C ASN A 102 -14.80 -10.59 2.28
N MET A 103 -15.31 -9.37 2.48
CA MET A 103 -14.60 -8.35 3.24
C MET A 103 -14.44 -8.74 4.71
N ASP A 104 -15.49 -9.28 5.32
CA ASP A 104 -15.45 -9.77 6.71
C ASP A 104 -14.50 -10.98 6.85
N ALA A 105 -14.50 -11.87 5.87
CA ALA A 105 -13.56 -12.99 5.77
C ALA A 105 -12.11 -12.51 5.76
N VAL A 106 -11.82 -11.56 4.86
CA VAL A 106 -10.49 -10.99 4.66
C VAL A 106 -10.00 -10.27 5.90
N LYS A 107 -10.85 -9.47 6.55
CA LYS A 107 -10.51 -8.79 7.80
C LYS A 107 -10.21 -9.79 8.93
N SER A 108 -11.03 -10.82 9.06
CA SER A 108 -10.83 -11.88 10.05
C SER A 108 -9.52 -12.62 9.81
N PHE A 109 -9.22 -12.97 8.54
CA PHE A 109 -7.97 -13.60 8.16
C PHE A 109 -6.76 -12.69 8.41
N ALA A 110 -6.84 -11.42 8.03
CA ALA A 110 -5.79 -10.43 8.27
C ALA A 110 -5.49 -10.27 9.76
N PHE A 111 -6.52 -10.25 10.61
CA PHE A 111 -6.35 -10.19 12.07
C PHE A 111 -5.62 -11.43 12.61
N LYS A 112 -6.03 -12.63 12.19
CA LYS A 112 -5.35 -13.87 12.58
C LYS A 112 -3.90 -13.90 12.09
N LEU A 113 -3.66 -13.51 10.83
CA LEU A 113 -2.34 -13.47 10.22
C LEU A 113 -1.42 -12.52 10.99
N ARG A 114 -1.91 -11.31 11.29
CA ARG A 114 -1.20 -10.33 12.11
C ARG A 114 -0.84 -10.89 13.48
N SER A 115 -1.82 -11.45 14.19
CA SER A 115 -1.61 -12.01 15.54
C SER A 115 -0.60 -13.16 15.55
N LYS A 116 -0.67 -14.08 14.57
CA LYS A 116 0.26 -15.22 14.47
C LYS A 116 1.67 -14.81 14.06
N SER A 117 1.81 -13.75 13.29
CA SER A 117 3.10 -13.29 12.75
C SER A 117 3.79 -12.26 13.65
N GLY A 118 3.16 -11.83 14.74
CA GLY A 118 3.70 -10.80 15.63
C GLY A 118 3.73 -9.40 15.03
N LEU A 119 2.93 -9.13 13.99
CA LEU A 119 2.90 -7.85 13.28
C LEU A 119 2.03 -6.82 14.01
N THR A 120 2.40 -5.55 13.88
CA THR A 120 1.61 -4.41 14.36
C THR A 120 0.50 -4.04 13.37
N PRO A 121 -0.50 -3.22 13.74
CA PRO A 121 -1.48 -2.72 12.79
C PRO A 121 -0.82 -1.92 11.65
N GLU A 122 0.24 -1.17 11.95
CA GLU A 122 0.96 -0.31 11.02
C GLU A 122 1.68 -1.15 9.94
N ASP A 123 2.28 -2.28 10.33
CA ASP A 123 2.91 -3.22 9.40
C ASP A 123 1.92 -3.79 8.36
N MET A 124 0.63 -3.83 8.71
CA MET A 124 -0.43 -4.33 7.84
C MET A 124 -0.99 -3.26 6.89
N GLY A 125 -0.59 -1.99 7.02
CA GLY A 125 -1.10 -0.86 6.24
C GLY A 125 -1.18 -1.13 4.72
N PRO A 126 -0.12 -1.63 4.06
CA PRO A 126 -0.14 -1.93 2.62
C PRO A 126 -1.23 -2.94 2.20
N LEU A 127 -1.57 -3.87 3.10
CA LEU A 127 -2.57 -4.91 2.87
C LEU A 127 -4.01 -4.43 3.08
N GLN A 128 -4.21 -3.23 3.65
CA GLN A 128 -5.52 -2.61 3.84
C GLN A 128 -6.02 -1.86 2.58
N SER A 129 -5.32 -2.01 1.45
CA SER A 129 -5.75 -1.53 0.14
C SER A 129 -6.69 -2.53 -0.56
N PRO A 130 -7.49 -2.11 -1.57
CA PRO A 130 -8.32 -3.03 -2.34
C PRO A 130 -7.54 -4.20 -2.98
N LYS A 131 -6.32 -3.93 -3.47
CA LYS A 131 -5.41 -4.95 -3.99
C LYS A 131 -4.90 -5.87 -2.88
N GLY A 132 -4.59 -5.30 -1.72
CA GLY A 132 -4.24 -6.05 -0.51
C GLY A 132 -5.37 -7.00 -0.07
N TYR A 133 -6.62 -6.54 -0.08
CA TYR A 133 -7.78 -7.38 0.22
C TYR A 133 -7.97 -8.50 -0.80
N ARG A 134 -7.73 -8.24 -2.09
CA ARG A 134 -7.75 -9.28 -3.13
C ARG A 134 -6.68 -10.35 -2.88
N LEU A 135 -5.47 -9.93 -2.52
CA LEU A 135 -4.37 -10.83 -2.18
C LEU A 135 -4.67 -11.66 -0.94
N LEU A 136 -5.13 -11.02 0.15
CA LEU A 136 -5.51 -11.70 1.38
C LEU A 136 -6.65 -12.69 1.18
N PHE A 137 -7.62 -12.35 0.33
CA PHE A 137 -8.69 -13.27 -0.06
C PHE A 137 -8.16 -14.49 -0.80
N ALA A 138 -7.24 -14.30 -1.77
CA ALA A 138 -6.63 -15.43 -2.47
C ALA A 138 -5.80 -16.32 -1.52
N LEU A 139 -5.04 -15.71 -0.61
CA LEU A 139 -4.24 -16.43 0.38
C LEU A 139 -5.11 -17.20 1.37
N SER A 140 -6.23 -16.64 1.82
CA SER A 140 -7.14 -17.34 2.74
C SER A 140 -7.76 -18.60 2.11
N GLN A 141 -8.07 -18.55 0.82
CA GLN A 141 -8.56 -19.72 0.06
C GLN A 141 -7.48 -20.80 -0.09
N LEU A 142 -6.21 -20.41 -0.30
CA LEU A 142 -5.09 -21.34 -0.47
C LEU A 142 -4.71 -22.08 0.81
N VAL A 143 -4.78 -21.39 1.96
CA VAL A 143 -4.42 -21.96 3.27
C VAL A 143 -5.51 -22.93 3.79
N GLY A 144 -6.65 -23.01 3.10
CA GLY A 144 -7.71 -23.94 3.47
C GLY A 144 -8.31 -23.63 4.84
N GLU A 145 -8.42 -22.34 5.22
CA GLU A 145 -9.37 -21.98 6.28
C GLU A 145 -10.78 -22.31 5.75
N ASP A 146 -11.24 -23.51 6.06
CA ASP A 146 -12.36 -24.27 5.47
C ASP A 146 -13.76 -23.66 5.73
N THR A 147 -13.85 -22.35 5.93
CA THR A 147 -15.14 -21.68 6.12
C THR A 147 -15.14 -20.27 5.56
N PHE A 148 -14.88 -20.05 4.27
CA PHE A 148 -15.37 -18.81 3.64
C PHE A 148 -15.80 -19.01 2.19
N VAL A 149 -17.05 -18.62 1.96
CA VAL A 149 -17.87 -18.80 0.76
C VAL A 149 -17.17 -18.25 -0.48
N GLY A 150 -16.47 -19.13 -1.19
CA GLY A 150 -15.62 -18.73 -2.31
C GLY A 150 -15.40 -19.83 -3.35
N GLY A 151 -16.26 -20.84 -3.41
CA GLY A 151 -16.23 -21.86 -4.47
C GLY A 151 -17.64 -22.34 -4.74
N LYS A 152 -18.38 -21.60 -5.57
CA LYS A 152 -19.77 -21.90 -5.96
C LYS A 152 -20.62 -22.46 -4.83
N THR A 153 -21.03 -21.62 -3.87
CA THR A 153 -22.36 -21.84 -3.31
C THR A 153 -23.34 -21.66 -4.45
N GLU A 154 -23.81 -22.77 -5.01
CA GLU A 154 -25.15 -22.79 -5.57
C GLU A 154 -26.02 -22.09 -4.53
N GLN A 155 -26.67 -20.99 -4.92
CA GLN A 155 -27.77 -20.50 -4.10
C GLN A 155 -28.67 -21.72 -3.89
N ILE A 156 -28.82 -22.16 -2.64
CA ILE A 156 -29.87 -23.11 -2.27
C ILE A 156 -31.16 -22.34 -2.52
N ASN A 157 -31.60 -22.36 -3.77
CA ASN A 157 -32.82 -21.69 -4.22
C ASN A 157 -34.06 -22.41 -3.65
N ASP A 158 -33.86 -23.60 -3.07
CA ASP A 158 -34.88 -24.44 -2.45
C ASP A 158 -34.26 -25.34 -1.35
N PRO A 159 -34.53 -25.09 -0.06
CA PRO A 159 -34.04 -25.90 1.05
C PRO A 159 -34.40 -27.38 0.96
N GLN A 160 -35.56 -27.72 0.38
CA GLN A 160 -36.00 -29.11 0.21
C GLN A 160 -35.20 -29.82 -0.88
N LYS A 161 -34.91 -29.12 -1.98
CA LYS A 161 -34.06 -29.64 -3.04
C LYS A 161 -32.65 -29.93 -2.55
N GLU A 162 -32.10 -29.08 -1.67
CA GLU A 162 -30.77 -29.32 -1.10
C GLU A 162 -30.77 -30.47 -0.09
N ALA A 163 -31.76 -30.53 0.82
CA ALA A 163 -31.91 -31.67 1.72
C ALA A 163 -32.04 -32.99 0.95
N HIS A 164 -32.78 -32.97 -0.17
CA HIS A 164 -32.91 -34.13 -1.04
C HIS A 164 -31.59 -34.52 -1.70
N ARG A 165 -30.81 -33.56 -2.19
CA ARG A 165 -29.49 -33.81 -2.77
C ARG A 165 -28.49 -34.37 -1.77
N MET A 166 -28.48 -33.89 -0.53
CA MET A 166 -27.66 -34.44 0.56
C MET A 166 -27.88 -35.95 0.74
N LEU A 167 -29.07 -36.47 0.42
CA LEU A 167 -29.41 -37.89 0.53
C LEU A 167 -29.27 -38.70 -0.76
N THR A 168 -29.26 -38.04 -1.93
CA THR A 168 -29.45 -38.72 -3.23
C THR A 168 -28.37 -38.47 -4.27
N ASP A 169 -27.56 -37.42 -4.13
CA ASP A 169 -26.54 -37.04 -5.10
C ASP A 169 -25.15 -37.52 -4.64
N PRO A 170 -24.55 -38.55 -5.27
CA PRO A 170 -23.25 -39.08 -4.86
C PRO A 170 -22.08 -38.09 -4.97
N THR A 171 -22.28 -36.99 -5.69
CA THR A 171 -21.27 -35.92 -5.83
C THR A 171 -21.36 -34.86 -4.73
N HIS A 172 -22.36 -34.96 -3.86
CA HIS A 172 -22.60 -33.99 -2.80
C HIS A 172 -21.64 -34.19 -1.63
N LYS A 173 -21.06 -33.10 -1.10
CA LYS A 173 -20.05 -33.10 0.00
C LYS A 173 -20.47 -33.97 1.20
N TYR A 174 -21.75 -33.91 1.56
CA TYR A 174 -22.31 -34.64 2.70
C TYR A 174 -22.96 -35.99 2.36
N TYR A 175 -22.95 -36.44 1.10
CA TYR A 175 -23.65 -37.67 0.67
C TYR A 175 -23.21 -38.92 1.44
N GLU A 176 -21.90 -39.16 1.49
CA GLU A 176 -21.33 -40.30 2.23
C GLU A 176 -21.53 -40.16 3.73
N ALA A 177 -21.42 -38.92 4.25
CA ALA A 177 -21.62 -38.65 5.67
C ALA A 177 -23.06 -38.92 6.11
N MET A 178 -24.07 -38.67 5.26
CA MET A 178 -25.48 -38.97 5.59
C MET A 178 -25.78 -40.49 5.62
N ARG A 179 -24.89 -41.34 5.10
CA ARG A 179 -25.04 -42.79 5.04
C ARG A 179 -24.20 -43.54 6.07
N ASP A 180 -23.18 -42.88 6.63
CA ASP A 180 -22.25 -43.47 7.58
C ASP A 180 -22.09 -42.58 8.82
N GLN A 181 -22.55 -43.07 9.96
CA GLN A 181 -22.49 -42.38 11.25
C GLN A 181 -21.07 -42.26 11.82
N THR A 182 -20.13 -43.06 11.30
CA THR A 182 -18.72 -43.01 11.69
C THR A 182 -17.93 -41.98 10.89
N ASN A 183 -18.54 -41.39 9.85
CA ASN A 183 -17.92 -40.36 9.05
C ASN A 183 -17.67 -39.09 9.90
N PRO A 184 -16.48 -38.47 9.83
CA PRO A 184 -16.16 -37.27 10.61
C PRO A 184 -17.10 -36.09 10.33
N LEU A 185 -17.73 -36.05 9.15
CA LEU A 185 -18.69 -35.01 8.76
C LEU A 185 -20.13 -35.34 9.17
N PHE A 186 -20.41 -36.49 9.79
CA PHE A 186 -21.79 -36.93 10.10
C PHE A 186 -22.54 -35.92 10.98
N LEU A 187 -21.92 -35.43 12.06
CA LEU A 187 -22.55 -34.47 12.97
C LEU A 187 -22.90 -33.16 12.27
N GLU A 188 -22.02 -32.69 11.39
CA GLU A 188 -22.22 -31.47 10.62
C GLU A 188 -23.30 -31.66 9.55
N ALA A 189 -23.23 -32.77 8.80
CA ALA A 189 -24.21 -33.15 7.78
C ALA A 189 -25.62 -33.27 8.37
N ASN A 190 -25.75 -33.95 9.52
CA ASN A 190 -27.03 -34.12 10.20
C ASN A 190 -27.59 -32.77 10.71
N ARG A 191 -26.75 -31.90 11.27
CA ARG A 191 -27.17 -30.56 11.70
C ARG A 191 -27.68 -29.72 10.53
N ILE A 192 -26.97 -29.74 9.40
CA ILE A 192 -27.34 -28.98 8.19
C ILE A 192 -28.65 -29.54 7.61
N TYR A 193 -28.76 -30.86 7.47
CA TYR A 193 -29.97 -31.52 6.99
C TYR A 193 -31.20 -31.17 7.85
N ASN A 194 -31.09 -31.25 9.18
CA ASN A 194 -32.18 -30.93 10.09
C ASN A 194 -32.61 -29.46 9.98
N ASN A 195 -31.68 -28.53 9.80
CA ASN A 195 -32.02 -27.13 9.58
C ASN A 195 -32.74 -26.90 8.24
N LEU A 196 -32.34 -27.60 7.18
CA LEU A 196 -32.97 -27.49 5.86
C LEU A 196 -34.40 -28.06 5.84
N VAL A 197 -34.64 -29.16 6.56
CA VAL A 197 -35.97 -29.77 6.69
C VAL A 197 -36.86 -28.99 7.67
N SER A 198 -36.29 -28.35 8.70
CA SER A 198 -37.05 -27.60 9.71
C SER A 198 -37.44 -26.18 9.30
N THR A 199 -36.83 -25.63 8.24
CA THR A 199 -37.11 -24.28 7.72
C THR A 199 -38.21 -24.26 6.64
N ALA A 200 -38.93 -25.36 6.48
CA ALA A 200 -40.13 -25.42 5.63
C ALA A 200 -41.27 -24.56 6.23
N PRO A 201 -41.97 -23.76 5.41
CA PRO A 201 -43.28 -23.20 5.79
C PRO A 201 -44.37 -24.27 5.90
#